data_AF-A0A950Z1E8-F1
#
_entry.id   AF-A0A950Z1E8-F1
#
_cell.length_a   1.000
_cell.length_b   1.000
_cell.length_c   1.000
_cell.angle_alpha   90.00
_cell.angle_beta   90.00
_cell.angle_gamma   90.00
#
_symmetry.space_group_name_H-M   'P 1'
#
loop_
_entity.id
_entity.type
_entity.pdbx_description
1 polymer ?
#
loop_
_entity_poly.entity_id
_entity_poly.type
_entity_poly.pdbx_seq_one_letter_code
_entity_poly.pdbx_strand_id
1 'polypeptide(L)'
;MREAADNTTALDLVNLNRFEVVLTGQETSAKEDLEFLRTIRRIHPHTRVIILVGESTPEDVVQAIREGAFSYFCRPFSVAELSQAVHSAIEAAAWDDGIEIVAATPDWVRLVARCDLQVSERLLRFVY
;
A
#
# COMPACT_ATOMS: atom_id res chain seq x y z
N MET A 1 13.50 4.79 12.60
CA MET A 1 13.16 5.19 11.23
C MET A 1 14.41 5.08 10.38
N ARG A 2 14.31 4.52 9.18
CA ARG A 2 15.39 4.49 8.19
C ARG A 2 14.86 5.11 6.90
N GLU A 3 15.74 5.77 6.17
CA GLU A 3 15.42 6.44 4.92
C GLU A 3 16.29 5.85 3.81
N ALA A 4 15.74 5.82 2.60
CA ALA A 4 16.40 5.39 1.39
C ALA A 4 16.13 6.44 0.30
N ALA A 5 17.14 6.71 -0.53
CA ALA A 5 17.01 7.70 -1.60
C ALA A 5 16.15 7.19 -2.77
N ASP A 6 16.07 5.87 -2.94
CA ASP A 6 15.34 5.21 -4.02
C ASP A 6 14.89 3.79 -3.62
N ASN A 7 14.04 3.19 -4.46
CA ASN A 7 13.50 1.84 -4.24
C ASN A 7 14.60 0.76 -4.22
N THR A 8 15.69 0.93 -4.97
CA THR A 8 16.82 -0.01 -4.99
C THR A 8 17.52 -0.06 -3.63
N THR A 9 17.88 1.11 -3.10
CA THR A 9 18.49 1.26 -1.78
C THR A 9 17.55 0.78 -0.68
N ALA A 10 16.24 1.04 -0.84
CA ALA A 10 15.23 0.56 0.09
C ALA A 10 15.15 -0.98 0.09
N LEU A 11 15.24 -1.64 -1.07
CA LEU A 11 15.29 -3.11 -1.16
C LEU A 11 16.51 -3.69 -0.45
N ASP A 12 17.69 -3.07 -0.58
CA ASP A 12 18.88 -3.50 0.14
C ASP A 12 18.68 -3.43 1.66
N LEU A 13 18.05 -2.36 2.15
CA LEU A 13 17.71 -2.23 3.57
C LEU A 13 16.72 -3.30 4.02
N VAL A 14 15.67 -3.56 3.23
CA VAL A 14 14.64 -4.58 3.51
C VAL A 14 15.23 -5.99 3.51
N ASN A 15 16.21 -6.28 2.64
CA ASN A 15 16.91 -7.57 2.66
C ASN A 15 17.74 -7.78 3.94
N LEU A 16 18.28 -6.71 4.50
CA LEU A 16 19.12 -6.76 5.69
C LEU A 16 18.32 -6.67 6.99
N ASN A 17 17.13 -6.08 6.97
CA ASN A 17 16.35 -5.74 8.16
C ASN A 17 14.86 -5.90 7.89
N ARG A 18 14.14 -6.43 8.89
CA ARG A 18 12.68 -6.51 8.83
C ARG A 18 12.07 -5.16 9.19
N PHE A 19 11.15 -4.69 8.35
CA PHE A 19 10.33 -3.51 8.60
C PHE A 19 8.87 -3.91 8.75
N GLU A 20 8.14 -3.25 9.65
CA GLU A 20 6.69 -3.49 9.81
C GLU A 20 5.87 -2.66 8.82
N VAL A 21 6.36 -1.46 8.52
CA VAL A 21 5.75 -0.49 7.61
C VAL A 21 6.84 0.10 6.72
N VAL A 22 6.55 0.20 5.43
CA VAL A 22 7.35 0.90 4.42
C VAL A 22 6.47 1.96 3.78
N LEU A 23 6.99 3.17 3.66
CA LEU A 23 6.33 4.29 3.01
C LEU A 23 7.14 4.65 1.76
N THR A 24 6.51 4.67 0.59
CA THR A 24 7.18 5.09 -0.66
C THR A 24 7.24 6.61 -0.77
N GLY A 25 8.06 7.10 -1.71
CA GLY A 25 8.31 8.52 -1.90
C GLY A 25 7.49 9.10 -3.04
N GLN A 26 7.22 10.41 -3.00
CA GLN A 26 6.41 11.08 -4.03
C GLN A 26 7.15 11.27 -5.37
N GLU A 27 8.46 11.07 -5.39
CA GLU A 27 9.32 11.23 -6.56
C GLU A 27 9.33 9.97 -7.45
N THR A 28 8.77 8.85 -6.97
CA THR A 28 8.64 7.61 -7.76
C THR A 28 7.30 7.54 -8.47
N SER A 29 7.28 6.79 -9.58
CA SER A 29 6.04 6.50 -10.28
C SER A 29 5.25 5.39 -9.59
N ALA A 30 3.93 5.39 -9.74
CA ALA A 30 3.07 4.32 -9.21
C ALA A 30 3.53 2.93 -9.69
N LYS A 31 3.98 2.81 -10.94
CA LYS A 31 4.47 1.55 -11.50
C LYS A 31 5.72 1.04 -10.77
N GLU A 32 6.69 1.92 -10.50
CA GLU A 32 7.91 1.54 -9.78
C GLU A 32 7.60 1.10 -8.34
N ASP A 33 6.67 1.79 -7.68
CA ASP A 33 6.25 1.46 -6.32
C ASP A 33 5.47 0.14 -6.25
N LEU A 34 4.68 -0.18 -7.28
CA LEU A 34 4.01 -1.48 -7.40
C LEU A 34 5.01 -2.62 -7.59
N GLU A 35 6.03 -2.44 -8.42
CA GLU A 35 7.11 -3.43 -8.58
C GLU A 35 7.91 -3.61 -7.28
N PHE A 36 8.16 -2.51 -6.57
CA PHE A 36 8.80 -2.51 -5.26
C PHE A 36 7.97 -3.27 -4.21
N LEU A 37 6.65 -2.99 -4.13
CA LEU A 37 5.70 -3.70 -3.27
C LEU A 37 5.71 -5.22 -3.54
N ARG A 38 5.62 -5.63 -4.81
CA ARG A 38 5.69 -7.06 -5.21
C ARG A 38 6.96 -7.72 -4.68
N THR A 39 8.08 -7.01 -4.79
CA THR A 39 9.39 -7.52 -4.36
C THR A 39 9.45 -7.63 -2.84
N ILE A 40 9.04 -6.60 -2.10
CA ILE A 40 8.98 -6.62 -0.64
C ILE A 40 8.11 -7.77 -0.16
N ARG A 41 6.91 -7.95 -0.70
CA ARG A 41 6.00 -9.02 -0.28
C ARG A 41 6.60 -10.41 -0.45
N ARG A 42 7.41 -10.62 -1.49
CA ARG A 42 8.10 -11.90 -1.73
C ARG A 42 9.16 -12.20 -0.68
N ILE A 43 9.80 -11.16 -0.13
CA ILE A 43 10.88 -11.27 0.87
C ILE A 43 10.29 -11.30 2.29
N HIS A 44 9.36 -10.38 2.56
CA HIS A 44 8.71 -10.15 3.84
C HIS A 44 7.20 -9.91 3.63
N PRO A 45 6.39 -10.99 3.59
CA PRO A 45 4.96 -10.91 3.26
C PRO A 45 4.12 -10.13 4.28
N HIS A 46 4.64 -9.92 5.49
CA HIS A 46 3.97 -9.17 6.55
C HIS A 46 4.36 -7.69 6.60
N THR A 47 5.28 -7.24 5.73
CA THR A 47 5.64 -5.82 5.63
C THR A 47 4.51 -5.08 4.94
N ARG A 48 3.97 -4.07 5.61
CA ARG A 48 2.89 -3.24 5.07
C ARG A 48 3.48 -2.10 4.27
N VAL A 49 3.16 -2.02 2.99
CA VAL A 49 3.64 -0.93 2.13
C VAL A 49 2.50 0.07 1.91
N ILE A 50 2.77 1.33 2.22
CA ILE A 50 1.91 2.47 1.90
C ILE A 50 2.54 3.17 0.71
N ILE A 51 1.80 3.25 -0.40
CA ILE A 51 2.26 3.89 -1.63
C ILE A 51 1.84 5.37 -1.62
N LEU A 52 2.80 6.27 -1.82
CA LEU A 52 2.58 7.71 -1.95
C LEU A 52 3.04 8.17 -3.33
N VAL A 53 2.15 8.73 -4.13
CA VAL A 53 2.50 9.22 -5.47
C VAL A 53 2.03 10.65 -5.71
N GLY A 54 2.75 11.37 -6.57
CA GLY A 54 2.35 12.69 -7.05
C GLY A 54 1.18 12.62 -8.04
N GLU A 55 1.18 11.62 -8.92
CA GLU A 55 0.17 11.40 -9.96
C GLU A 55 -0.22 9.91 -10.00
N SER A 56 -1.47 9.63 -10.33
CA SER A 56 -2.03 8.28 -10.33
C SER A 56 -3.15 8.14 -11.37
N THR A 57 -3.26 6.96 -11.95
CA THR A 57 -4.42 6.55 -12.75
C THR A 57 -5.34 5.62 -11.94
N PRO A 58 -6.65 5.52 -12.28
CA PRO A 58 -7.54 4.53 -11.68
C PRO A 58 -6.98 3.11 -11.75
N GLU A 59 -6.30 2.77 -12.85
CA GLU A 59 -5.64 1.49 -13.04
C GLU A 59 -4.54 1.25 -12.00
N ASP A 60 -3.75 2.27 -11.65
CA ASP A 60 -2.69 2.16 -10.64
C ASP A 60 -3.26 1.84 -9.26
N VAL A 61 -4.37 2.48 -8.88
CA VAL A 61 -5.07 2.23 -7.60
C VAL A 61 -5.57 0.79 -7.54
N VAL A 62 -6.22 0.34 -8.62
CA VAL A 62 -6.70 -1.04 -8.74
C VAL A 62 -5.54 -2.04 -8.62
N GLN A 63 -4.42 -1.77 -9.28
CA GLN A 63 -3.24 -2.63 -9.17
C GLN A 63 -2.65 -2.61 -7.76
N ALA A 64 -2.58 -1.45 -7.10
CA ALA A 64 -2.12 -1.36 -5.71
C ALA A 64 -2.94 -2.24 -4.77
N ILE A 65 -4.26 -2.23 -4.91
CA ILE A 65 -5.13 -3.11 -4.11
C ILE A 65 -4.88 -4.59 -4.47
N ARG A 66 -4.74 -4.94 -5.75
CA ARG A 66 -4.47 -6.32 -6.19
C ARG A 66 -3.16 -6.88 -5.66
N GLU A 67 -2.13 -6.05 -5.64
CA GLU A 67 -0.81 -6.40 -5.10
C GLU A 67 -0.78 -6.34 -3.56
N GLY A 68 -1.89 -5.94 -2.93
CA GLY A 68 -2.05 -5.83 -1.50
C GLY A 68 -1.18 -4.74 -0.90
N ALA A 69 -1.17 -3.55 -1.49
CA ALA A 69 -0.76 -2.36 -0.79
C ALA A 69 -1.63 -2.18 0.46
N PHE A 70 -1.03 -1.73 1.57
CA PHE A 70 -1.79 -1.45 2.78
C PHE A 70 -2.69 -0.23 2.61
N SER A 71 -2.15 0.80 1.94
CA SER A 71 -2.86 2.03 1.58
C SER A 71 -2.20 2.65 0.37
N TYR A 72 -2.96 3.42 -0.40
CA TYR A 72 -2.48 4.13 -1.58
C TYR A 72 -2.95 5.58 -1.50
N PHE A 73 -2.04 6.54 -1.62
CA PHE A 73 -2.37 7.97 -1.62
C PHE A 73 -1.83 8.63 -2.87
N CYS A 74 -2.70 9.37 -3.55
CA CYS A 74 -2.33 10.33 -4.58
C CYS A 74 -2.52 11.73 -4.03
N ARG A 75 -1.61 12.66 -4.34
CA ARG A 75 -1.83 14.07 -3.98
C ARG A 75 -3.10 14.62 -4.66
N PRO A 76 -3.82 15.56 -4.02
CA PRO A 76 -3.59 16.08 -2.67
C PRO A 76 -4.14 15.15 -1.56
N PHE A 77 -3.40 15.03 -0.45
CA PHE A 77 -3.84 14.34 0.77
C PHE A 77 -3.39 15.13 2.00
N SER A 78 -4.05 14.94 3.15
CA SER A 78 -3.67 15.60 4.40
C SER A 78 -2.64 14.79 5.19
N VAL A 79 -1.82 15.49 5.98
CA VAL A 79 -0.87 14.85 6.91
C VAL A 79 -1.62 14.02 7.97
N ALA A 80 -2.84 14.43 8.33
CA ALA A 80 -3.68 13.72 9.29
C ALA A 80 -4.10 12.34 8.75
N GLU A 81 -4.57 12.27 7.50
CA GLU A 81 -4.95 11.00 6.85
C GLU A 81 -3.76 10.05 6.72
N LEU A 82 -2.60 10.57 6.30
CA LEU A 82 -1.38 9.77 6.19
C LEU A 82 -0.93 9.26 7.57
N SER A 83 -0.95 10.11 8.59
CA SER A 83 -0.57 9.73 9.96
C SER A 83 -1.49 8.65 10.51
N GLN A 84 -2.79 8.76 10.25
CA GLN A 84 -3.77 7.75 10.65
C GLN A 84 -3.53 6.41 9.93
N ALA A 85 -3.19 6.44 8.63
CA ALA A 85 -2.87 5.24 7.88
C ALA A 85 -1.60 4.54 8.40
N VAL A 86 -0.54 5.30 8.68
CA VAL A 86 0.70 4.76 9.27
C VAL A 86 0.44 4.17 10.65
N HIS A 87 -0.31 4.86 11.51
CA HIS A 87 -0.64 4.36 12.84
C HIS A 87 -1.42 3.04 12.77
N SER A 88 -2.42 2.97 11.89
CA SER A 88 -3.19 1.75 11.67
C SER A 88 -2.34 0.60 11.12
N ALA A 89 -1.33 0.90 10.30
CA ALA A 89 -0.41 -0.10 9.77
C ALA A 89 0.43 -0.73 10.89
N ILE A 90 0.84 0.05 11.88
CA ILE A 90 1.61 -0.43 13.04
C ILE A 90 0.73 -1.26 13.97
N GLU A 91 -0.50 -0.81 14.25
CA GLU A 91 -1.39 -1.46 15.23
C GLU A 91 -2.06 -2.74 14.72
N ALA A 92 -2.07 -2.99 13.41
CA ALA A 92 -2.73 -4.15 12.81
C ALA A 92 -2.04 -5.48 13.19
N ALA A 93 -2.40 -6.07 14.34
CA ALA A 93 -1.74 -7.24 14.93
C ALA A 93 -1.73 -8.51 14.05
N ALA A 94 -2.64 -8.64 13.08
CA ALA A 94 -2.70 -9.74 12.13
C ALA A 94 -3.19 -9.21 10.78
N TRP A 95 -2.26 -8.72 9.96
CA TRP A 95 -2.59 -8.32 8.60
C TRP A 95 -2.64 -9.55 7.70
N ASP A 96 -3.87 -9.95 7.37
CA ASP A 96 -4.23 -10.91 6.34
C ASP A 96 -4.86 -10.10 5.20
N ASP A 97 -4.48 -10.37 3.96
CA ASP A 97 -4.80 -9.47 2.84
C ASP A 97 -6.29 -9.25 2.70
N GLY A 98 -7.14 -10.25 2.99
CA GLY A 98 -8.58 -10.11 3.26
C GLY A 98 -9.44 -9.41 2.19
N ILE A 99 -8.85 -8.84 1.15
CA ILE A 99 -9.46 -8.10 0.05
C ILE A 99 -8.89 -8.70 -1.22
N GLU A 100 -9.77 -9.23 -2.04
CA GLU A 100 -9.46 -9.80 -3.34
C GLU A 100 -10.28 -9.05 -4.39
N ILE A 101 -9.63 -8.50 -5.42
CA ILE A 101 -10.35 -7.86 -6.53
C ILE A 101 -10.82 -8.94 -7.50
N VAL A 102 -12.13 -9.06 -7.65
CA VAL A 102 -12.78 -9.99 -8.59
C VAL A 102 -12.86 -9.40 -10.00
N ALA A 103 -13.14 -8.10 -10.11
CA ALA A 103 -13.17 -7.37 -11.38
C ALA A 103 -12.94 -5.87 -11.16
N ALA A 104 -12.41 -5.17 -12.15
CA ALA A 104 -12.22 -3.72 -12.08
C ALA A 104 -12.31 -3.11 -13.47
N THR A 105 -12.95 -1.94 -13.55
CA THR A 105 -13.01 -1.03 -14.69
C THR A 105 -12.75 0.40 -14.18
N PRO A 106 -12.56 1.40 -15.05
CA PRO A 106 -12.37 2.79 -14.61
C PRO A 106 -13.53 3.34 -13.77
N ASP A 107 -14.76 2.86 -14.00
CA ASP A 107 -15.97 3.36 -13.35
C ASP A 107 -16.38 2.57 -12.10
N TRP A 108 -15.89 1.33 -11.94
CA TRP A 108 -16.28 0.47 -10.81
C TRP A 108 -15.28 -0.65 -10.53
N VAL A 109 -15.22 -1.07 -9.26
CA VAL A 109 -14.45 -2.23 -8.80
C VAL A 109 -15.37 -3.20 -8.08
N ARG A 110 -15.27 -4.49 -8.42
CA ARG A 110 -15.87 -5.60 -7.68
C ARG A 110 -14.78 -6.32 -6.91
N LEU A 111 -14.98 -6.43 -5.61
CA LEU A 111 -14.06 -7.06 -4.69
C LEU A 111 -14.80 -8.02 -3.76
N VAL A 112 -14.10 -9.06 -3.34
CA VAL A 112 -14.49 -9.93 -2.24
C VAL A 112 -13.64 -9.52 -1.07
N ALA A 113 -14.29 -9.24 0.05
CA ALA A 113 -13.62 -8.86 1.27
C ALA A 113 -14.07 -9.79 2.38
N ARG A 114 -13.13 -10.22 3.23
CA ARG A 114 -13.46 -10.93 4.47
C ARG A 114 -14.40 -10.03 5.27
N CYS A 115 -15.52 -10.59 5.72
CA CYS A 115 -16.58 -9.84 6.39
C CYS A 115 -16.19 -9.57 7.84
N ASP A 116 -15.19 -8.71 8.03
CA ASP A 116 -14.76 -8.20 9.32
C ASP A 116 -14.52 -6.68 9.26
N LEU A 117 -14.53 -6.04 10.44
CA LEU A 117 -14.47 -4.59 10.55
C LEU A 117 -13.14 -4.02 10.03
N GLN A 118 -12.02 -4.74 10.24
CA GLN A 118 -10.69 -4.28 9.84
C GLN A 118 -10.56 -4.22 8.31
N VAL A 119 -11.14 -5.19 7.61
CA VAL A 119 -11.19 -5.22 6.15
C VAL A 119 -12.13 -4.15 5.59
N SER A 120 -13.28 -3.91 6.23
CA SER A 120 -14.23 -2.87 5.83
C SER A 120 -13.64 -1.45 5.93
N GLU A 121 -12.93 -1.14 7.02
CA GLU A 121 -12.28 0.18 7.18
C GLU A 121 -11.20 0.42 6.13
N ARG A 122 -10.52 -0.64 5.69
CA ARG A 122 -9.46 -0.54 4.68
C ARG A 122 -10.04 -0.23 3.30
N LEU A 123 -11.17 -0.81 2.94
CA LEU A 123 -11.87 -0.51 1.67
C LEU A 123 -12.20 0.97 1.53
N LEU A 124 -12.64 1.60 2.63
CA LEU A 124 -12.98 3.02 2.61
C LEU A 124 -11.77 3.92 2.32
N ARG A 125 -10.54 3.47 2.62
CA ARG A 125 -9.30 4.22 2.35
C ARG A 125 -8.87 4.21 0.88
N PHE A 126 -9.49 3.36 0.05
CA PHE A 126 -9.23 3.33 -1.39
C PHE A 126 -10.30 4.06 -2.20
N VAL A 127 -11.41 4.48 -1.56
CA VAL A 127 -12.58 5.06 -2.23
C VAL A 127 -12.69 6.57 -1.96
N TYR A 128 -11.89 7.11 -1.02
CA TYR A 128 -11.81 8.53 -0.67
C TYR A 128 -10.38 9.05 -0.74
#